data_AF-A0A662GHU6-F1
#
_entry.id   AF-A0A662GHU6-F1
#
_cell.length_a   1.000
_cell.length_b   1.000
_cell.length_c   1.000
_cell.angle_alpha   90.00
_cell.angle_beta   90.00
_cell.angle_gamma   90.00
#
_symmetry.space_group_name_H-M   'P 1'
#
loop_
_entity.id
_entity.type
_entity.pdbx_description
1 polymer ?
#
loop_
_entity_poly.entity_id
_entity_poly.type
_entity_poly.pdbx_seq_one_letter_code
_entity_poly.pdbx_strand_id
1 'polypeptide(L)'
;MLKVNFLDESKELGGIPYNVFIKLLFEKDTPEEQELTVGKVIRIEDHGIYVMLEEYNKEAYIPLKELSTRFIKHPRELVKLNQKVVVKIYRIRRGGLIINASMKRVLPGERQRKLQEWRKLRKSLILFQQMAEKLNMSLEEIIEKVGKPLIMYYDTPYDGLEAAVRWGEKTLREVGIPDELIPVVYEVAKNNIKLKEVVLRRHLLISTLAPDGIVRVKKALTEGKMLAPDKIEIKYISSPKYLVRVRGYDWKEAIKLFDAFYNKVKSIILENNNWPSEVEYEELETKKKAKREKGG
;
A
#
# COMPACT_ATOMS: atom_id res chain seq x y z
N MET A 1 14.32 -14.21 12.86
CA MET A 1 13.57 -14.71 11.69
C MET A 1 12.16 -14.15 11.81
N LEU A 2 11.81 -13.10 11.05
CA LEU A 2 10.45 -12.54 11.09
C LEU A 2 9.52 -13.57 10.45
N LYS A 3 8.60 -14.14 11.23
CA LYS A 3 7.51 -14.99 10.71
C LYS A 3 6.63 -14.10 9.83
N VAL A 4 6.78 -14.23 8.52
CA VAL A 4 5.88 -13.63 7.55
C VAL A 4 4.66 -14.55 7.52
N ASN A 5 3.51 -14.07 7.98
CA ASN A 5 2.24 -14.77 7.80
C ASN A 5 1.90 -14.74 6.31
N PHE A 6 2.12 -15.86 5.64
CA PHE A 6 1.60 -16.14 4.32
C PHE A 6 0.15 -16.59 4.52
N LEU A 7 -0.80 -15.83 3.98
CA LEU A 7 -2.21 -16.18 4.04
C LEU A 7 -2.42 -17.51 3.30
N ASP A 8 -3.28 -18.36 3.86
CA ASP A 8 -3.63 -19.68 3.34
C ASP A 8 -4.32 -19.55 1.97
N GLU A 9 -3.78 -20.22 0.96
CA GLU A 9 -4.09 -20.09 -0.48
C GLU A 9 -5.14 -21.09 -0.96
N SER A 10 -5.93 -21.71 -0.07
CA SER A 10 -6.75 -22.88 -0.38
C SER A 10 -8.06 -22.61 -1.14
N LYS A 11 -8.13 -21.54 -1.94
CA LYS A 11 -9.16 -21.32 -2.98
C LYS A 11 -8.57 -20.50 -4.13
N GLU A 12 -7.90 -21.18 -5.07
CA GLU A 12 -7.83 -20.70 -6.46
C GLU A 12 -9.27 -20.76 -7.01
N LEU A 13 -10.06 -19.71 -6.74
CA LEU A 13 -11.40 -19.55 -7.27
C LEU A 13 -11.30 -19.37 -8.79
N GLY A 14 -11.61 -20.43 -9.55
CA GLY A 14 -12.15 -20.37 -10.91
C GLY A 14 -11.38 -19.60 -12.00
N GLY A 15 -10.15 -19.15 -11.77
CA GLY A 15 -9.39 -18.30 -12.69
C GLY A 15 -7.98 -18.83 -13.01
N ILE A 16 -7.25 -18.09 -13.87
CA ILE A 16 -5.91 -18.50 -14.32
C ILE A 16 -4.91 -18.60 -13.15
N PRO A 17 -3.94 -19.52 -13.21
CA PRO A 17 -2.86 -19.60 -12.21
C PRO A 17 -2.02 -18.32 -12.13
N TYR A 18 -1.44 -18.04 -10.95
CA TYR A 18 -0.65 -16.82 -10.72
C TYR A 18 0.51 -16.65 -11.71
N ASN A 19 1.24 -17.72 -12.04
CA ASN A 19 2.32 -17.67 -13.02
C ASN A 19 1.82 -17.34 -14.44
N VAL A 20 0.61 -17.76 -14.80
CA VAL A 20 -0.02 -17.43 -16.10
C VAL A 20 -0.40 -15.95 -16.12
N PHE A 21 -0.98 -15.44 -15.03
CA PHE A 21 -1.23 -14.00 -14.87
C PHE A 21 0.04 -13.17 -15.03
N ILE A 22 1.14 -13.55 -14.36
CA ILE A 22 2.42 -12.86 -14.48
C ILE A 22 2.96 -12.93 -15.91
N LYS A 23 2.88 -14.11 -16.56
CA LYS A 23 3.32 -14.27 -17.95
C LYS A 23 2.54 -13.37 -18.90
N LEU A 24 1.22 -13.27 -18.77
CA LEU A 24 0.40 -12.41 -19.62
C LEU A 24 0.64 -10.92 -19.35
N LEU A 25 0.82 -10.55 -18.07
CA LEU A 25 1.01 -9.16 -17.68
C LEU A 25 2.38 -8.61 -18.10
N PHE A 26 3.44 -9.39 -17.95
CA PHE A 26 4.83 -8.96 -18.23
C PHE A 26 5.45 -9.56 -19.48
N GLU A 27 4.71 -10.42 -20.20
CA GLU A 27 5.17 -11.14 -21.40
C GLU A 27 6.47 -11.94 -21.17
N LYS A 28 6.66 -12.44 -19.94
CA LYS A 28 7.90 -13.09 -19.47
C LYS A 28 7.62 -14.44 -18.82
N ASP A 29 8.30 -15.48 -19.28
CA ASP A 29 8.11 -16.87 -18.85
C ASP A 29 9.32 -17.48 -18.10
N THR A 30 10.41 -16.72 -18.00
CA THR A 30 11.68 -17.14 -17.41
C THR A 30 12.25 -15.98 -16.62
N PRO A 31 12.79 -16.20 -15.41
CA PRO A 31 13.47 -15.13 -14.69
C PRO A 31 14.76 -14.70 -15.40
N GLU A 32 15.26 -13.54 -15.02
CA GLU A 32 16.58 -13.02 -15.42
C GLU A 32 17.62 -13.21 -14.32
N GLU A 33 18.90 -13.10 -14.68
CA GLU A 33 19.95 -13.06 -13.67
C GLU A 33 19.83 -11.78 -12.82
N GLN A 34 20.15 -11.90 -11.53
CA GLN A 34 19.96 -10.88 -10.49
C GLN A 34 18.51 -10.56 -10.11
N GLU A 35 17.52 -11.17 -10.77
CA GLU A 35 16.12 -10.98 -10.44
C GLU A 35 15.74 -11.58 -9.08
N LEU A 36 14.82 -10.91 -8.38
CA LEU A 36 14.22 -11.37 -7.14
C LEU A 36 12.86 -12.01 -7.42
N THR A 37 12.64 -13.21 -6.90
CA THR A 37 11.41 -14.01 -7.09
C THR A 37 11.01 -14.67 -5.78
N VAL A 38 9.72 -14.98 -5.63
CA VAL A 38 9.21 -15.76 -4.51
C VAL A 38 9.19 -17.23 -4.92
N GLY A 39 9.83 -18.09 -4.13
CA GLY A 39 9.84 -19.54 -4.34
C GLY A 39 9.21 -20.29 -3.18
N LYS A 40 8.52 -21.39 -3.46
CA LYS A 40 8.02 -22.36 -2.48
C LYS A 40 8.99 -23.52 -2.34
N VAL A 41 9.45 -23.84 -1.12
CA VAL A 41 10.33 -24.99 -0.88
C VAL A 41 9.57 -26.29 -1.18
N ILE A 42 10.00 -27.04 -2.20
CA ILE A 42 9.35 -28.28 -2.63
C ILE A 42 10.18 -29.53 -2.28
N ARG A 43 11.50 -29.38 -2.12
CA ARG A 43 12.38 -30.50 -1.71
C ARG A 43 13.55 -29.97 -0.89
N ILE A 44 13.93 -30.73 0.13
CA ILE A 44 15.07 -30.43 1.00
C ILE A 44 16.00 -31.64 0.98
N GLU A 45 17.24 -31.41 0.60
CA GLU A 45 18.32 -32.41 0.54
C GLU A 45 19.48 -31.98 1.45
N ASP A 46 20.50 -32.83 1.59
CA ASP A 46 21.66 -32.53 2.44
C ASP A 46 22.48 -31.35 1.90
N HIS A 47 22.61 -31.26 0.57
CA HIS A 47 23.50 -30.30 -0.10
C HIS A 47 22.80 -29.01 -0.55
N GLY A 48 21.49 -28.90 -0.36
CA GLY A 48 20.71 -27.76 -0.82
C GLY A 48 19.20 -28.00 -0.77
N ILE A 49 18.45 -27.08 -1.39
CA ILE A 49 17.00 -27.18 -1.51
C ILE A 49 16.56 -26.89 -2.94
N TYR A 50 15.40 -27.41 -3.30
CA TYR A 50 14.70 -27.05 -4.52
C TYR A 50 13.49 -26.20 -4.17
N VAL A 51 13.34 -25.09 -4.87
CA VAL A 51 12.22 -24.16 -4.72
C VAL A 51 11.48 -24.03 -6.05
N MET A 52 10.16 -24.09 -6.01
CA MET A 52 9.29 -23.78 -7.15
C MET A 52 9.08 -22.27 -7.20
N LEU A 53 9.54 -21.59 -8.23
CA LEU A 53 9.37 -20.15 -8.43
C LEU A 53 7.91 -19.85 -8.77
N GLU A 54 7.24 -19.06 -7.94
CA GLU A 54 5.80 -18.80 -8.04
C GLU A 54 5.43 -18.00 -9.28
N GLU A 55 6.28 -17.05 -9.67
CA GLU A 55 6.05 -16.19 -10.83
C GLU A 55 6.19 -16.95 -12.17
N TYR A 56 6.95 -18.05 -12.21
CA TYR A 56 7.32 -18.72 -13.46
C TYR A 56 6.92 -20.20 -13.52
N ASN A 57 6.52 -20.80 -12.40
CA ASN A 57 6.30 -22.24 -12.25
C ASN A 57 7.51 -23.06 -12.73
N LYS A 58 8.71 -22.64 -12.32
CA LYS A 58 10.00 -23.31 -12.64
C LYS A 58 10.75 -23.68 -11.37
N GLU A 59 11.44 -24.81 -11.39
CA GLU A 59 12.29 -25.20 -10.27
C GLU A 59 13.62 -24.46 -10.28
N ALA A 60 14.04 -23.98 -9.11
CA ALA A 60 15.37 -23.44 -8.87
C ALA A 60 16.07 -24.20 -7.75
N TYR A 61 17.35 -24.49 -7.96
CA TYR A 61 18.21 -25.11 -6.95
C TYR A 61 18.94 -24.04 -6.13
N ILE A 62 19.01 -24.25 -4.81
CA ILE A 62 19.73 -23.38 -3.88
C ILE A 62 20.72 -24.24 -3.10
N PRO A 63 22.03 -24.14 -3.40
CA PRO A 63 23.06 -24.86 -2.66
C PRO A 63 23.11 -24.45 -1.18
N LEU A 64 23.58 -25.34 -0.30
CA LEU A 64 23.76 -25.10 1.13
C LEU A 64 24.51 -23.78 1.41
N LYS A 65 25.57 -23.50 0.65
CA LYS A 65 26.41 -22.28 0.76
C LYS A 65 25.70 -20.99 0.34
N GLU A 66 24.55 -21.08 -0.33
CA GLU A 66 23.73 -19.96 -0.80
C GLU A 66 22.43 -19.78 0.01
N LEU A 67 22.21 -20.61 1.04
CA LEU A 67 21.05 -20.49 1.93
C LEU A 67 21.20 -19.39 2.98
N SER A 68 22.38 -19.29 3.59
CA SER A 68 22.63 -18.41 4.73
C SER A 68 24.05 -17.84 4.69
N THR A 69 24.23 -16.66 5.29
CA THR A 69 25.56 -16.12 5.59
C THR A 69 26.18 -16.80 6.82
N ARG A 70 25.35 -17.37 7.69
CA ARG A 70 25.80 -18.12 8.88
C ARG A 70 26.07 -19.57 8.49
N PHE A 71 27.03 -20.18 9.18
CA PHE A 71 27.27 -21.61 9.05
C PHE A 71 26.04 -22.40 9.50
N ILE A 72 25.63 -23.37 8.68
CA ILE A 72 24.51 -24.29 8.92
C ILE A 72 24.96 -25.69 8.50
N LYS A 73 24.58 -26.72 9.26
CA LYS A 73 24.96 -28.12 8.94
C LYS A 73 23.96 -28.73 7.96
N HIS A 74 22.68 -28.43 8.11
CA HIS A 74 21.62 -28.96 7.26
C HIS A 74 20.59 -27.85 6.89
N PRO A 75 20.05 -27.82 5.65
CA PRO A 75 19.03 -26.83 5.28
C PRO A 75 17.76 -26.81 6.16
N ARG A 76 17.40 -27.92 6.82
CA ARG A 76 16.22 -28.04 7.71
C ARG A 76 16.29 -27.12 8.93
N GLU A 77 17.48 -26.65 9.29
CA GLU A 77 17.68 -25.67 10.36
C GLU A 77 17.14 -24.28 9.96
N LEU A 78 17.06 -24.00 8.65
CA LEU A 78 16.70 -22.67 8.13
C LEU A 78 15.30 -22.63 7.50
N VAL A 79 14.91 -23.71 6.81
CA VAL A 79 13.67 -23.75 6.04
C VAL A 79 12.88 -25.04 6.26
N LYS A 80 11.57 -24.96 6.03
CA LYS A 80 10.65 -26.10 6.04
C LYS A 80 10.07 -26.35 4.66
N LEU A 81 9.59 -27.57 4.43
CA LEU A 81 8.81 -27.91 3.24
C LEU A 81 7.59 -26.98 3.14
N ASN A 82 7.21 -26.60 1.92
CA ASN A 82 6.13 -25.66 1.58
C ASN A 82 6.33 -24.21 2.06
N GLN A 83 7.45 -23.88 2.70
CA GLN A 83 7.74 -22.51 3.10
C GLN A 83 7.97 -21.62 1.86
N LYS A 84 7.35 -20.45 1.81
CA LYS A 84 7.65 -19.43 0.80
C LYS A 84 8.90 -18.65 1.23
N VAL A 85 9.84 -18.47 0.30
CA VAL A 85 11.10 -17.75 0.50
C VAL A 85 11.34 -16.79 -0.65
N VAL A 86 11.99 -15.64 -0.37
CA VAL A 86 12.48 -14.76 -1.43
C VAL A 86 13.88 -15.20 -1.80
N VAL A 87 14.13 -15.33 -3.09
CA VAL A 87 15.41 -15.81 -3.63
C VAL A 87 15.86 -14.87 -4.73
N LYS A 88 17.18 -14.71 -4.86
CA LYS A 88 17.81 -13.99 -5.96
C LYS A 88 18.36 -14.99 -6.97
N ILE A 89 17.97 -14.88 -8.23
CA ILE A 89 18.54 -15.69 -9.30
C ILE A 89 19.96 -15.19 -9.55
N TYR A 90 20.94 -16.08 -9.50
CA TYR A 90 22.34 -15.69 -9.73
C TYR A 90 22.98 -16.40 -10.92
N ARG A 91 22.33 -17.45 -11.45
CA ARG A 91 22.84 -18.15 -12.62
C ARG A 91 21.72 -18.89 -13.33
N ILE A 92 21.61 -18.65 -14.64
CA ILE A 92 20.73 -19.41 -15.52
C ILE A 92 21.59 -20.14 -16.56
N ARG A 93 21.31 -21.41 -16.81
CA ARG A 93 21.97 -22.20 -17.87
C ARG A 93 20.96 -22.90 -18.76
N ARG A 94 21.42 -23.30 -19.96
CA ARG A 94 20.65 -24.07 -20.93
C ARG A 94 19.31 -23.39 -21.26
N GLY A 95 19.34 -22.09 -21.56
CA GLY A 95 18.15 -21.33 -21.98
C GLY A 95 17.00 -21.31 -20.96
N GLY A 96 17.28 -21.39 -19.65
CA GLY A 96 16.25 -21.33 -18.60
C GLY A 96 15.86 -22.67 -17.98
N LEU A 97 16.44 -23.79 -18.44
CA LEU A 97 16.18 -25.14 -17.87
C LEU A 97 16.82 -25.34 -16.50
N ILE A 98 18.00 -24.76 -16.26
CA ILE A 98 18.71 -24.88 -14.99
C ILE A 98 18.83 -23.51 -14.37
N ILE A 99 18.11 -23.32 -13.26
CA ILE A 99 18.07 -22.07 -12.52
C ILE A 99 18.73 -22.30 -11.16
N ASN A 100 19.75 -21.49 -10.84
CA ASN A 100 20.32 -21.47 -9.50
C ASN A 100 19.98 -20.14 -8.82
N ALA A 101 19.52 -20.27 -7.57
CA ALA A 101 19.08 -19.13 -6.77
C ALA A 101 19.81 -19.08 -5.42
N SER A 102 19.71 -17.94 -4.75
CA SER A 102 20.34 -17.70 -3.46
C SER A 102 19.39 -16.98 -2.52
N MET A 103 19.27 -17.48 -1.29
CA MET A 103 18.62 -16.75 -0.20
C MET A 103 19.59 -15.81 0.52
N LYS A 104 20.89 -16.16 0.52
CA LYS A 104 21.97 -15.41 1.14
C LYS A 104 22.18 -14.04 0.50
N ARG A 105 22.03 -13.95 -0.82
CA ARG A 105 22.25 -12.72 -1.61
C ARG A 105 21.08 -11.73 -1.57
N VAL A 106 19.99 -12.06 -0.89
CA VAL A 106 18.81 -11.18 -0.77
C VAL A 106 18.96 -10.28 0.44
N LEU A 107 19.05 -8.98 0.22
CA LEU A 107 19.14 -8.00 1.30
C LEU A 107 17.79 -7.89 2.06
N PRO A 108 17.79 -7.50 3.36
CA PRO A 108 16.54 -7.37 4.11
C PRO A 108 15.53 -6.41 3.48
N GLY A 109 15.98 -5.27 2.94
CA GLY A 109 15.12 -4.30 2.26
C GLY A 109 14.56 -4.84 0.94
N GLU A 110 15.40 -5.51 0.13
CA GLU A 110 15.00 -6.19 -1.10
C GLU A 110 13.93 -7.27 -0.83
N ARG A 111 14.14 -8.09 0.21
CA ARG A 111 13.18 -9.11 0.64
C ARG A 111 11.82 -8.49 0.96
N GLN A 112 11.82 -7.40 1.73
CA GLN A 112 10.58 -6.74 2.10
C GLN A 112 9.87 -6.15 0.88
N ARG A 113 10.61 -5.50 -0.02
CA ARG A 113 10.08 -4.93 -1.27
C ARG A 113 9.46 -6.02 -2.15
N LYS A 114 10.19 -7.11 -2.43
CA LYS A 114 9.67 -8.20 -3.28
C LYS A 114 8.44 -8.87 -2.66
N LEU A 115 8.40 -9.05 -1.34
CA LEU A 115 7.20 -9.58 -0.67
C LEU A 115 6.02 -8.61 -0.73
N GLN A 116 6.25 -7.29 -0.76
CA GLN A 116 5.18 -6.31 -0.94
C GLN A 116 4.65 -6.35 -2.38
N GLU A 117 5.54 -6.31 -3.36
CA GLU A 117 5.23 -6.46 -4.78
C GLU A 117 4.43 -7.73 -5.07
N TRP A 118 4.91 -8.90 -4.61
CA TRP A 118 4.22 -10.18 -4.77
C TRP A 118 2.81 -10.18 -4.16
N ARG A 119 2.63 -9.58 -2.98
CA ARG A 119 1.29 -9.43 -2.37
C ARG A 119 0.39 -8.51 -3.19
N LYS A 120 0.93 -7.41 -3.72
CA LYS A 120 0.18 -6.48 -4.56
C LYS A 120 -0.26 -7.14 -5.86
N LEU A 121 0.64 -7.83 -6.56
CA LEU A 121 0.33 -8.58 -7.79
C LEU A 121 -0.76 -9.63 -7.58
N ARG A 122 -0.68 -10.40 -6.48
CA ARG A 122 -1.75 -11.37 -6.15
C ARG A 122 -3.08 -10.71 -5.84
N LYS A 123 -3.08 -9.55 -5.18
CA LYS A 123 -4.32 -8.77 -5.01
C LYS A 123 -4.84 -8.25 -6.35
N SER A 124 -3.97 -7.79 -7.25
CA SER A 124 -4.37 -7.39 -8.61
C SER A 124 -5.11 -8.52 -9.31
N LEU A 125 -4.58 -9.75 -9.26
CA LEU A 125 -5.22 -10.92 -9.86
C LEU A 125 -6.65 -11.14 -9.34
N ILE A 126 -6.85 -11.07 -8.02
CA ILE A 126 -8.18 -11.20 -7.41
C ILE A 126 -9.13 -10.09 -7.88
N LEU A 127 -8.65 -8.84 -7.95
CA LEU A 127 -9.45 -7.72 -8.44
C LEU A 127 -9.80 -7.87 -9.91
N PHE A 128 -8.87 -8.37 -10.74
CA PHE A 128 -9.10 -8.59 -12.15
C PHE A 128 -10.09 -9.72 -12.40
N GLN A 129 -10.08 -10.78 -11.59
CA GLN A 129 -11.11 -11.82 -11.63
C GLN A 129 -12.51 -11.22 -11.34
N GLN A 130 -12.64 -10.37 -10.33
CA GLN A 130 -13.91 -9.69 -10.04
C GLN A 130 -14.35 -8.75 -11.18
N MET A 131 -13.41 -8.06 -11.83
CA MET A 131 -13.70 -7.21 -12.99
C MET A 131 -14.16 -8.05 -14.17
N ALA A 132 -13.49 -9.16 -14.46
CA ALA A 132 -13.82 -10.10 -15.52
C ALA A 132 -15.23 -10.67 -15.34
N GLU A 133 -15.58 -11.11 -14.12
CA GLU A 133 -16.91 -11.58 -13.78
C GLU A 133 -17.99 -10.50 -13.99
N LYS A 134 -17.76 -9.27 -13.51
CA LYS A 134 -18.72 -8.17 -13.63
C LYS A 134 -18.95 -7.70 -15.07
N LEU A 135 -17.89 -7.72 -15.87
CA LEU A 135 -17.92 -7.27 -17.26
C LEU A 135 -18.27 -8.39 -18.24
N ASN A 136 -18.36 -9.64 -17.76
CA ASN A 136 -18.49 -10.84 -18.57
C ASN A 136 -17.41 -10.90 -19.67
N MET A 137 -16.18 -10.55 -19.29
CA MET A 137 -15.00 -10.56 -20.15
C MET A 137 -14.03 -11.65 -19.69
N SER A 138 -13.16 -12.09 -20.59
CA SER A 138 -12.06 -12.97 -20.22
C SER A 138 -11.02 -12.22 -19.36
N LEU A 139 -10.28 -12.97 -18.53
CA LEU A 139 -9.25 -12.39 -17.69
C LEU A 139 -8.07 -11.85 -18.52
N GLU A 140 -7.79 -12.50 -19.65
CA GLU A 140 -6.83 -12.06 -20.66
C GLU A 140 -7.17 -10.66 -21.19
N GLU A 141 -8.43 -10.40 -21.54
CA GLU A 141 -8.85 -9.08 -22.00
C GLU A 141 -8.75 -8.01 -20.90
N ILE A 142 -9.04 -8.36 -19.65
CA ILE A 142 -8.84 -7.45 -18.51
C ILE A 142 -7.35 -7.15 -18.31
N ILE A 143 -6.48 -8.16 -18.41
CA ILE A 143 -5.03 -7.95 -18.33
C ILE A 143 -4.55 -7.03 -19.45
N GLU A 144 -5.04 -7.20 -20.68
CA GLU A 144 -4.66 -6.38 -21.83
C GLU A 144 -5.16 -4.93 -21.69
N LYS A 145 -6.46 -4.75 -21.40
CA LYS A 145 -7.10 -3.43 -21.41
C LYS A 145 -6.96 -2.65 -20.09
N VAL A 146 -6.61 -3.32 -19.00
CA VAL A 146 -6.47 -2.70 -17.67
C VAL A 146 -5.07 -2.95 -17.09
N GLY A 147 -4.62 -4.21 -17.08
CA GLY A 147 -3.32 -4.59 -16.51
C GLY A 147 -2.12 -3.91 -17.16
N LYS A 148 -1.96 -4.07 -18.48
CA LYS A 148 -0.83 -3.50 -19.23
C LYS A 148 -0.77 -1.97 -19.17
N PRO A 149 -1.88 -1.22 -19.37
CA PRO A 149 -1.89 0.23 -19.17
C PRO A 149 -1.41 0.65 -17.77
N LEU A 150 -1.82 -0.06 -16.72
CA LEU A 150 -1.41 0.31 -15.36
C LEU A 150 0.09 0.10 -15.12
N ILE A 151 0.68 -1.01 -15.59
CA ILE A 151 2.11 -1.28 -15.37
C ILE A 151 3.05 -0.37 -16.17
N MET A 152 2.54 0.35 -17.17
CA MET A 152 3.32 1.36 -17.88
C MET A 152 3.62 2.60 -17.01
N TYR A 153 2.76 2.88 -16.03
CA TYR A 153 2.86 4.06 -15.17
C TYR A 153 3.12 3.72 -13.69
N TYR A 154 2.86 2.49 -13.27
CA TYR A 154 2.95 2.03 -11.88
C TYR A 154 3.73 0.71 -11.77
N ASP A 155 4.40 0.49 -10.63
CA ASP A 155 5.16 -0.75 -10.38
C ASP A 155 4.28 -2.02 -10.43
N THR A 156 3.02 -1.91 -9.99
CA THR A 156 2.05 -3.00 -10.03
C THR A 156 0.66 -2.47 -10.40
N PRO A 157 -0.23 -3.30 -10.97
CA PRO A 157 -1.60 -2.84 -11.25
C PRO A 157 -2.33 -2.38 -9.99
N TYR A 158 -2.10 -3.03 -8.86
CA TYR A 158 -2.69 -2.65 -7.57
C TYR A 158 -2.28 -1.24 -7.15
N ASP A 159 -1.06 -0.79 -7.44
CA ASP A 159 -0.62 0.58 -7.17
C ASP A 159 -1.38 1.61 -8.01
N GLY A 160 -1.61 1.29 -9.28
CA GLY A 160 -2.44 2.13 -10.15
C GLY A 160 -3.91 2.16 -9.72
N LEU A 161 -4.46 1.04 -9.26
CA LEU A 161 -5.81 0.98 -8.68
C LEU A 161 -5.90 1.76 -7.35
N GLU A 162 -4.87 1.69 -6.49
CA GLU A 162 -4.77 2.54 -5.29
C GLU A 162 -4.76 4.02 -5.66
N ALA A 163 -4.02 4.41 -6.70
CA ALA A 163 -3.99 5.77 -7.21
C ALA A 163 -5.37 6.20 -7.75
N ALA A 164 -6.08 5.33 -8.46
CA ALA A 164 -7.43 5.60 -8.93
C ALA A 164 -8.41 5.81 -7.78
N VAL A 165 -8.41 4.96 -6.75
CA VAL A 165 -9.28 5.15 -5.56
C VAL A 165 -9.00 6.48 -4.88
N ARG A 166 -7.73 6.92 -4.90
CA ARG A 166 -7.28 8.15 -4.27
C ARG A 166 -7.65 9.42 -5.06
N TRP A 167 -7.43 9.42 -6.36
CA TRP A 167 -7.53 10.61 -7.21
C TRP A 167 -8.75 10.60 -8.16
N GLY A 168 -9.51 9.50 -8.17
CA GLY A 168 -10.72 9.31 -8.95
C GLY A 168 -10.48 8.63 -10.29
N GLU A 169 -11.58 8.45 -11.03
CA GLU A 169 -11.62 7.80 -12.35
C GLU A 169 -10.70 8.45 -13.39
N LYS A 170 -10.41 9.75 -13.25
CA LYS A 170 -9.53 10.49 -14.16
C LYS A 170 -8.16 9.80 -14.30
N THR A 171 -7.63 9.22 -13.21
CA THR A 171 -6.36 8.51 -13.24
C THR A 171 -6.40 7.27 -14.13
N LEU A 172 -7.53 6.56 -14.19
CA LEU A 172 -7.69 5.41 -15.08
C LEU A 172 -7.75 5.83 -16.55
N ARG A 173 -8.37 6.98 -16.84
CA ARG A 173 -8.40 7.57 -18.18
C ARG A 173 -7.01 8.02 -18.63
N GLU A 174 -6.24 8.64 -17.73
CA GLU A 174 -4.89 9.14 -18.00
C GLU A 174 -3.90 8.02 -18.36
N VAL A 175 -4.06 6.81 -17.80
CA VAL A 175 -3.23 5.66 -18.16
C VAL A 175 -3.69 4.95 -19.44
N GLY A 176 -4.81 5.36 -20.04
CA GLY A 176 -5.31 4.80 -21.30
C GLY A 176 -6.24 3.60 -21.17
N ILE A 177 -6.90 3.41 -20.01
CA ILE A 177 -7.96 2.39 -19.88
C ILE A 177 -9.20 2.84 -20.67
N PRO A 178 -9.84 1.96 -21.47
CA PRO A 178 -11.04 2.31 -22.23
C PRO A 178 -12.17 2.86 -21.34
N ASP A 179 -12.80 3.95 -21.78
CA ASP A 179 -13.82 4.68 -21.00
C ASP A 179 -15.00 3.80 -20.56
N GLU A 180 -15.37 2.82 -21.38
CA GLU A 180 -16.41 1.83 -21.11
C GLU A 180 -16.09 0.93 -19.89
N LEU A 181 -14.80 0.71 -19.58
CA LEU A 181 -14.38 -0.14 -18.47
C LEU A 181 -14.17 0.64 -17.16
N ILE A 182 -13.87 1.94 -17.26
CA ILE A 182 -13.49 2.80 -16.13
C ILE A 182 -14.49 2.73 -14.96
N PRO A 183 -15.82 2.83 -15.16
CA PRO A 183 -16.77 2.81 -14.06
C PRO A 183 -16.68 1.52 -13.24
N VAL A 184 -16.59 0.37 -13.90
CA VAL A 184 -16.53 -0.94 -13.24
C VAL A 184 -15.17 -1.16 -12.57
N VAL A 185 -14.08 -0.81 -13.25
CA VAL A 185 -12.72 -0.90 -12.68
C VAL A 185 -12.62 -0.05 -11.42
N TYR A 186 -13.11 1.19 -11.46
CA TYR A 186 -13.11 2.10 -10.33
C TYR A 186 -13.99 1.60 -9.18
N GLU A 187 -15.18 1.09 -9.48
CA GLU A 187 -16.08 0.52 -8.48
C GLU A 187 -15.44 -0.68 -7.76
N VAL A 188 -14.87 -1.63 -8.51
CA VAL A 188 -14.18 -2.79 -7.94
C VAL A 188 -12.99 -2.36 -7.08
N ALA A 189 -12.19 -1.40 -7.55
CA ALA A 189 -11.07 -0.86 -6.78
C ALA A 189 -11.54 -0.22 -5.48
N LYS A 190 -12.54 0.66 -5.53
CA LYS A 190 -13.06 1.40 -4.38
C LYS A 190 -13.65 0.47 -3.31
N ASN A 191 -14.31 -0.61 -3.71
CA ASN A 191 -14.93 -1.55 -2.77
C ASN A 191 -13.92 -2.45 -2.06
N ASN A 192 -12.78 -2.74 -2.69
CA ASN A 192 -11.80 -3.70 -2.17
C ASN A 192 -10.53 -3.05 -1.58
N ILE A 193 -10.19 -1.84 -2.00
CA ILE A 193 -8.97 -1.15 -1.58
C ILE A 193 -9.28 -0.17 -0.46
N LYS A 194 -8.72 -0.44 0.73
CA LYS A 194 -8.77 0.48 1.87
C LYS A 194 -7.49 1.33 1.90
N LEU A 195 -7.62 2.61 1.55
CA LEU A 195 -6.51 3.55 1.66
C LEU A 195 -6.15 3.78 3.12
N LYS A 196 -4.85 3.80 3.42
CA LYS A 196 -4.35 4.15 4.75
C LYS A 196 -4.41 5.65 4.91
N GLU A 197 -5.31 6.12 5.77
CA GLU A 197 -5.40 7.53 6.12
C GLU A 197 -4.30 7.90 7.13
N VAL A 198 -3.72 9.09 6.94
CA VAL A 198 -3.00 9.79 8.00
C VAL A 198 -3.98 10.64 8.80
N VAL A 199 -3.68 10.83 10.08
CA VAL A 199 -4.48 11.69 10.95
C VAL A 199 -3.57 12.81 11.48
N LEU A 200 -3.76 14.01 10.95
CA LEU A 200 -3.18 15.23 11.49
C LEU A 200 -3.92 15.60 12.77
N ARG A 201 -3.18 15.89 13.84
CA ARG A 201 -3.74 16.28 15.14
C ARG A 201 -3.14 17.62 15.53
N ARG A 202 -3.99 18.60 15.84
CA ARG A 202 -3.59 19.93 16.32
C ARG A 202 -4.49 20.36 17.45
N HIS A 203 -3.95 21.08 18.42
CA HIS A 203 -4.76 21.79 19.37
C HIS A 203 -5.09 23.16 18.81
N LEU A 204 -6.36 23.50 18.75
CA LEU A 204 -6.84 24.82 18.41
C LEU A 204 -7.16 25.55 19.73
N LEU A 205 -6.60 26.73 19.89
CA LEU A 205 -6.81 27.62 21.02
C LEU A 205 -7.73 28.74 20.57
N ILE A 206 -8.90 28.87 21.20
CA ILE A 206 -9.86 29.93 20.89
C ILE A 206 -10.22 30.67 22.18
N SER A 207 -9.83 31.94 22.23
CA SER A 207 -10.11 32.85 23.34
C SER A 207 -10.94 34.01 22.82
N THR A 208 -11.98 34.42 23.56
CA THR A 208 -12.80 35.57 23.20
C THR A 208 -13.43 36.18 24.45
N LEU A 209 -13.43 37.52 24.52
CA LEU A 209 -14.13 38.28 25.55
C LEU A 209 -15.52 38.77 25.09
N ALA A 210 -15.98 38.33 23.91
CA ALA A 210 -17.27 38.70 23.38
C ALA A 210 -18.42 38.10 24.22
N PRO A 211 -19.51 38.85 24.51
CA PRO A 211 -20.68 38.33 25.21
C PRO A 211 -21.34 37.13 24.51
N ASP A 212 -21.25 37.05 23.17
CA ASP A 212 -21.75 35.94 22.35
C ASP A 212 -20.69 34.86 22.06
N GLY A 213 -19.56 34.86 22.79
CA GLY A 213 -18.38 34.04 22.49
C GLY A 213 -18.68 32.56 22.32
N ILE A 214 -19.45 31.93 23.22
CA ILE A 214 -19.80 30.50 23.13
C ILE A 214 -20.55 30.19 21.83
N VAL A 215 -21.53 31.02 21.47
CA VAL A 215 -22.34 30.85 20.27
C VAL A 215 -21.47 30.98 19.03
N ARG A 216 -20.58 31.98 19.02
CA ARG A 216 -19.64 32.24 17.94
C ARG A 216 -18.65 31.10 17.74
N VAL A 217 -18.06 30.59 18.81
CA VAL A 217 -17.14 29.43 18.75
C VAL A 217 -17.85 28.18 18.24
N LYS A 218 -19.05 27.90 18.75
CA LYS A 218 -19.84 26.75 18.28
C LYS A 218 -20.17 26.87 16.79
N LYS A 219 -20.58 28.06 16.32
CA LYS A 219 -20.83 28.33 14.90
C LYS A 219 -19.57 28.12 14.07
N ALA A 220 -18.44 28.72 14.48
CA ALA A 220 -17.17 28.64 13.76
C ALA A 220 -16.69 27.19 13.60
N LEU A 221 -16.67 26.41 14.68
CA LEU A 221 -16.26 25.00 14.65
C LEU A 221 -17.23 24.14 13.82
N THR A 222 -18.52 24.43 13.88
CA THR A 222 -19.53 23.70 13.09
C THR A 222 -19.35 23.97 11.60
N GLU A 223 -19.25 25.23 11.18
CA GLU A 223 -19.01 25.60 9.78
C GLU A 223 -17.65 25.08 9.28
N GLY A 224 -16.61 25.15 10.11
CA GLY A 224 -15.31 24.56 9.78
C GLY A 224 -15.41 23.05 9.54
N LYS A 225 -16.12 22.31 10.40
CA LYS A 225 -16.33 20.87 10.23
C LYS A 225 -17.07 20.55 8.93
N MET A 226 -18.00 21.41 8.51
CA MET A 226 -18.79 21.20 7.29
C MET A 226 -17.96 21.29 5.99
N LEU A 227 -16.72 21.79 6.03
CA LEU A 227 -15.80 21.72 4.90
C LEU A 227 -15.50 20.27 4.48
N ALA A 228 -15.42 19.36 5.44
CA ALA A 228 -15.27 17.93 5.19
C ALA A 228 -15.77 17.11 6.41
N PRO A 229 -17.08 16.87 6.51
CA PRO A 229 -17.71 16.24 7.69
C PRO A 229 -17.11 14.88 8.05
N ASP A 230 -16.74 14.10 7.03
CA ASP A 230 -16.17 12.77 7.20
C ASP A 230 -14.67 12.82 7.53
N LYS A 231 -13.96 13.92 7.23
CA LYS A 231 -12.51 14.01 7.44
C LYS A 231 -12.13 14.82 8.69
N ILE A 232 -12.99 15.71 9.17
CA ILE A 232 -12.70 16.62 10.29
C ILE A 232 -13.46 16.17 11.55
N GLU A 233 -12.71 15.78 12.58
CA GLU A 233 -13.23 15.47 13.91
C GLU A 233 -12.76 16.55 14.90
N ILE A 234 -13.68 17.10 15.70
CA ILE A 234 -13.40 18.14 16.69
C ILE A 234 -13.83 17.62 18.05
N LYS A 235 -12.92 17.67 19.03
CA LYS A 235 -13.19 17.28 20.41
C LYS A 235 -12.86 18.45 21.35
N TYR A 236 -13.84 18.86 22.15
CA TYR A 236 -13.60 19.80 23.25
C TYR A 236 -12.71 19.15 24.33
N ILE A 237 -11.66 19.85 24.76
CA ILE A 237 -10.76 19.39 25.82
C ILE A 237 -11.01 20.20 27.09
N SER A 238 -10.78 21.51 27.02
CA SER A 238 -11.01 22.49 28.09
C SER A 238 -11.15 23.87 27.46
N SER A 239 -11.51 24.92 28.20
CA SER A 239 -11.28 26.28 27.70
C SER A 239 -9.78 26.60 27.79
N PRO A 240 -9.14 27.26 26.80
CA PRO A 240 -9.61 27.62 25.44
C PRO A 240 -9.30 26.54 24.38
N LYS A 241 -9.08 25.28 24.76
CA LYS A 241 -8.41 24.22 23.98
C LYS A 241 -9.36 23.20 23.34
N TYR A 242 -9.25 23.04 22.03
CA TYR A 242 -10.02 22.10 21.21
C TYR A 242 -9.06 21.19 20.43
N LEU A 243 -9.26 19.88 20.46
CA LEU A 243 -8.50 18.94 19.64
C LEU A 243 -9.17 18.80 18.27
N VAL A 244 -8.43 19.17 17.22
CA VAL A 244 -8.85 18.99 15.83
C VAL A 244 -8.06 17.84 15.24
N ARG A 245 -8.78 16.86 14.68
CA ARG A 245 -8.20 15.74 13.93
C ARG A 245 -8.68 15.83 12.50
N VAL A 246 -7.72 15.90 11.58
CA VAL A 246 -7.99 15.94 10.14
C VAL A 246 -7.43 14.68 9.51
N ARG A 247 -8.32 13.90 8.89
CA ARG A 247 -7.98 12.70 8.14
C ARG A 247 -7.67 13.06 6.69
N GLY A 248 -6.63 12.46 6.13
CA GLY A 248 -6.24 12.64 4.73
C GLY A 248 -5.47 11.43 4.23
N TYR A 249 -5.29 11.32 2.91
CA TYR A 249 -4.53 10.20 2.34
C TYR A 249 -3.02 10.44 2.37
N ASP A 250 -2.59 11.70 2.51
CA ASP A 250 -1.22 12.05 2.90
C ASP A 250 -1.17 13.29 3.80
N TRP A 251 0.03 13.61 4.29
CA TRP A 251 0.25 14.76 5.16
C TRP A 251 -0.02 16.10 4.47
N LYS A 252 0.25 16.22 3.17
CA LYS A 252 0.07 17.47 2.41
C LYS A 252 -1.41 17.80 2.26
N GLU A 253 -2.24 16.81 1.94
CA GLU A 253 -3.70 16.91 1.89
C GLU A 253 -4.27 17.25 3.27
N ALA A 254 -3.85 16.53 4.31
CA ALA A 254 -4.34 16.77 5.68
C ALA A 254 -3.98 18.17 6.19
N ILE A 255 -2.77 18.66 5.89
CA ILE A 255 -2.34 20.03 6.23
C ILE A 255 -3.18 21.05 5.46
N LYS A 256 -3.32 20.91 4.14
CA LYS A 256 -4.11 21.83 3.31
C LYS A 256 -5.57 21.92 3.78
N LEU A 257 -6.18 20.80 4.13
CA LEU A 257 -7.55 20.76 4.66
C LEU A 257 -7.63 21.40 6.05
N PHE A 258 -6.64 21.19 6.92
CA PHE A 258 -6.57 21.88 8.21
C PHE A 258 -6.42 23.39 8.03
N ASP A 259 -5.58 23.85 7.11
CA ASP A 259 -5.37 25.29 6.90
C ASP A 259 -6.65 25.96 6.40
N ALA A 260 -7.40 25.31 5.50
CA ALA A 260 -8.72 25.76 5.07
C ALA A 260 -9.72 25.83 6.24
N PHE A 261 -9.75 24.79 7.07
CA PHE A 261 -10.54 24.75 8.31
C PHE A 261 -10.17 25.89 9.26
N TYR A 262 -8.88 26.09 9.53
CA TYR A 262 -8.37 27.11 10.42
C TYR A 262 -8.71 28.51 9.94
N ASN A 263 -8.52 28.79 8.65
CA ASN A 263 -8.86 30.09 8.06
C ASN A 263 -10.36 30.39 8.15
N LYS A 264 -11.22 29.40 7.90
CA LYS A 264 -12.69 29.53 8.04
C LYS A 264 -13.10 29.77 9.49
N VAL A 265 -12.51 29.06 10.44
CA VAL A 265 -12.78 29.27 11.87
C VAL A 265 -12.31 30.66 12.33
N LYS A 266 -11.10 31.05 11.91
CA LYS A 266 -10.51 32.35 12.22
C LYS A 266 -11.36 33.50 11.66
N SER A 267 -11.84 33.39 10.42
CA SER A 267 -12.69 34.42 9.82
C SER A 267 -13.99 34.60 10.61
N ILE A 268 -14.69 33.52 10.98
CA ILE A 268 -15.96 33.61 11.73
C ILE A 268 -15.77 34.20 13.14
N ILE A 269 -14.62 33.98 13.77
CA ILE A 269 -14.35 34.48 15.13
C ILE A 269 -13.91 35.96 15.12
N LEU A 270 -13.15 36.38 14.11
CA LEU A 270 -12.58 37.72 14.03
C LEU A 270 -13.41 38.72 13.21
N GLU A 271 -14.18 38.27 12.21
CA GLU A 271 -15.03 39.16 11.41
C GLU A 271 -16.17 39.73 12.26
N ASN A 272 -16.44 41.03 12.09
CA ASN A 272 -17.49 41.77 12.79
C ASN A 272 -17.40 41.67 14.33
N ASN A 273 -16.18 41.57 14.87
CA ASN A 273 -15.92 41.41 16.29
C ASN A 273 -15.16 42.60 16.89
N ASN A 274 -15.83 43.35 17.76
CA ASN A 274 -15.22 44.48 18.48
C ASN A 274 -14.58 44.07 19.82
N TRP A 275 -14.59 42.78 20.16
CA TRP A 275 -14.07 42.26 21.43
C TRP A 275 -12.75 41.50 21.23
N PRO A 276 -11.77 41.65 22.15
CA PRO A 276 -10.51 40.91 22.08
C PRO A 276 -10.75 39.42 21.92
N SER A 277 -10.26 38.87 20.81
CA SER A 277 -10.43 37.46 20.45
C SER A 277 -9.22 36.95 19.68
N GLU A 278 -8.79 35.74 20.00
CA GLU A 278 -7.58 35.12 19.48
C GLU A 278 -7.88 33.68 19.05
N VAL A 279 -7.30 33.30 17.93
CA VAL A 279 -7.39 31.94 17.38
C VAL A 279 -5.98 31.52 17.00
N GLU A 280 -5.47 30.51 17.67
CA GLU A 280 -4.13 29.96 17.46
C GLU A 280 -4.19 28.44 17.37
N TYR A 281 -3.11 27.81 16.92
CA TYR A 281 -2.98 26.36 17.00
C TYR A 281 -1.59 25.93 17.42
N GLU A 282 -1.52 24.82 18.14
CA GLU A 282 -0.28 24.13 18.50
C GLU A 282 -0.18 22.81 17.75
N GLU A 283 1.02 22.50 17.24
CA GLU A 283 1.31 21.19 16.69
C GLU A 283 1.47 20.16 17.80
N LEU A 284 0.79 19.01 17.66
CA LEU A 284 1.05 17.88 18.52
C LEU A 284 2.25 17.12 17.95
N GLU A 285 3.38 17.14 18.65
CA GLU A 285 4.53 16.32 18.28
C GLU A 285 4.10 14.85 18.18
N THR A 286 4.23 14.27 16.99
CA THR A 286 4.08 12.83 16.87
C THR A 286 5.30 12.17 17.52
N LYS A 287 5.07 11.20 18.42
CA LYS A 287 6.08 10.43 19.18
C LYS A 287 7.25 9.82 18.37
N LYS A 288 7.29 9.98 17.04
CA LYS A 288 8.41 9.58 16.18
C LYS A 288 9.65 10.47 16.35
N LYS A 289 9.54 11.74 16.75
CA LYS A 289 10.72 12.58 17.04
C LYS A 289 11.40 12.21 18.37
N ALA A 290 10.63 11.92 19.41
CA ALA A 290 11.16 11.58 20.75
C ALA A 290 12.04 10.30 20.82
N LYS A 291 12.00 9.43 19.80
CA LYS A 291 12.87 8.24 19.73
C LYS A 291 14.23 8.49 19.04
N ARG A 292 14.39 9.60 18.31
CA ARG A 292 15.67 9.96 17.69
C ARG A 292 16.59 10.75 18.63
N GLU A 293 16.05 11.43 19.62
CA GLU A 293 16.84 12.22 20.58
C GLU A 293 17.27 11.45 21.83
N LYS A 294 16.73 10.24 22.07
CA LYS A 294 17.14 9.36 23.19
C LYS A 294 18.10 8.23 22.79
N GLY A 295 18.64 8.27 21.57
CA GLY A 295 19.57 7.27 21.04
C GLY A 295 20.75 7.87 20.29
N GLY A 296 21.09 9.12 20.60
CA GLY A 296 22.35 9.76 20.23
C GLY A 296 23.29 9.75 21.42
#